data_AF-J1EJV9-F1
#
_entry.id   AF-J1EJV9-F1
#
_cell.length_a   1.000
_cell.length_b   1.000
_cell.length_c   1.000
_cell.angle_alpha   90.00
_cell.angle_beta   90.00
_cell.angle_gamma   90.00
#
_symmetry.space_group_name_H-M   'P 1'
#
loop_
_entity.id
_entity.type
_entity.pdbx_description
1 polymer ?
#
loop_
_entity_poly.entity_id
_entity_poly.type
_entity_poly.pdbx_seq_one_letter_code
_entity_poly.pdbx_strand_id
1 'polypeptide(L)'
;MRIRKLSLLALAALAACTAGVSLASSHREAPFITTQPKVDGADFYLFNSYEAGRGGFVTMIANYLPLQDPYGGPNYFSLDPNALYEIHIDNNGDAAEDITLQFRFKNTLNNGGAGITLDIGPDGARKKVAIPLRNAGGITGAAADPVSYREEYEMFIVRGDRRTGKREQITMAGGGTTFTKPIDYIGEKSLGNAAAYDAYAGKYVYGINVPGCATPGKVFVGQRQDPFPVSLGTIFDLVNAPAAVITSESNAAAFGAGQIASKNVTSLAVEMPTACLTAASGEKVIGGWTTASLRQARVLNGKPDSGLQASEKAGGAWTQVSRLGMPLVNEVVIGLKDKDKFNASRPKDDAANFADYVTHPTLPALVQVLFGAQAPTNFPRTDLMTAFLTGLPTVNRPGNITALGTGGPLAEMLRLNTGIAATPASAQNSLGVVAGDAAGFPNGRRLGDDVVDVSLRVAMGALCTLTGATDALKVGCKPADAPAGAVEFVDGARTKATDYKTAFPYVNTPLPGAKNF
;
A
#
# COMPACT_ATOMS: atom_id res chain seq x y z
N MET A 1 53.30 -42.87 25.65
CA MET A 1 53.42 -41.40 25.58
C MET A 1 52.22 -40.88 24.80
N ARG A 2 51.18 -40.31 25.43
CA ARG A 2 50.99 -38.84 25.68
C ARG A 2 51.08 -38.06 24.34
N ILE A 3 50.09 -37.33 23.80
CA ILE A 3 49.12 -36.40 24.41
C ILE A 3 48.14 -35.88 23.31
N ARG A 4 46.84 -35.71 23.65
CA ARG A 4 45.75 -34.83 23.10
C ARG A 4 45.37 -34.97 21.60
N LYS A 5 44.15 -35.26 21.13
CA LYS A 5 42.75 -35.10 21.61
C LYS A 5 42.50 -33.80 22.36
N LEU A 6 42.26 -32.71 21.62
CA LEU A 6 41.33 -31.60 21.89
C LEU A 6 41.63 -30.48 20.89
N SER A 7 40.80 -30.30 19.85
CA SER A 7 40.70 -29.05 19.05
C SER A 7 39.49 -29.02 18.10
N LEU A 8 38.75 -30.13 17.92
CA LEU A 8 37.55 -30.18 17.06
C LEU A 8 36.25 -29.71 17.73
N LEU A 9 36.31 -29.14 18.93
CA LEU A 9 35.15 -28.64 19.69
C LEU A 9 35.11 -27.10 19.81
N ALA A 10 36.06 -26.38 19.20
CA ALA A 10 36.09 -24.91 19.21
C ALA A 10 35.50 -24.27 17.93
N LEU A 11 35.14 -25.06 16.91
CA LEU A 11 34.52 -24.55 15.67
C LEU A 11 32.99 -24.75 15.60
N ALA A 12 32.40 -25.44 16.59
CA ALA A 12 30.96 -25.70 16.64
C ALA A 12 30.20 -24.82 17.65
N ALA A 13 30.89 -23.92 18.37
CA ALA A 13 30.30 -23.06 19.40
C ALA A 13 30.28 -21.56 19.05
N LEU A 14 30.70 -21.17 17.84
CA LEU A 14 30.57 -19.80 17.33
C LEU A 14 29.50 -19.64 16.23
N ALA A 15 28.65 -20.65 16.05
CA ALA A 15 27.52 -20.64 15.11
C ALA A 15 26.15 -20.49 15.81
N ALA A 16 26.13 -20.17 17.11
CA ALA A 16 24.90 -20.21 17.93
C ALA A 16 24.57 -18.91 18.68
N CYS A 17 25.19 -17.77 18.36
CA CYS A 17 24.88 -16.48 19.00
C CYS A 17 24.93 -15.31 18.01
N THR A 18 24.07 -15.34 17.00
CA THR A 18 23.36 -14.14 16.53
C THR A 18 21.92 -14.56 16.30
N ALA A 19 21.15 -14.55 17.39
CA ALA A 19 19.70 -14.47 17.30
C ALA A 19 19.37 -13.13 16.63
N GLY A 20 18.80 -13.23 15.44
CA GLY A 20 18.34 -12.12 14.63
C GLY A 20 17.62 -12.69 13.42
N VAL A 21 16.52 -13.42 13.66
CA VAL A 21 15.52 -13.64 12.63
C VAL A 21 14.95 -12.27 12.28
N SER A 22 15.56 -11.58 11.30
CA SER A 22 14.91 -10.48 10.63
C SER A 22 13.76 -11.08 9.83
N LEU A 23 12.55 -10.97 10.37
CA LEU A 23 11.32 -11.22 9.63
C LEU A 23 11.15 -10.07 8.63
N ALA A 24 11.87 -10.13 7.52
CA ALA A 24 11.76 -9.18 6.43
C ALA A 24 10.51 -9.51 5.61
N SER A 25 9.60 -8.56 5.53
CA SER A 25 8.48 -8.54 4.59
C SER A 25 8.34 -7.12 4.06
N SER A 26 7.75 -6.94 2.87
CA SER A 26 7.46 -5.65 2.21
C SER A 26 6.41 -4.79 2.95
N HIS A 27 6.21 -5.14 4.21
CA HIS A 27 5.07 -4.99 5.11
C HIS A 27 5.64 -5.30 6.48
N ARG A 28 5.55 -4.36 7.42
CA ARG A 28 6.43 -4.26 8.60
C ARG A 28 7.79 -3.66 8.25
N GLU A 29 7.80 -2.67 7.36
CA GLU A 29 9.02 -2.17 6.72
C GLU A 29 9.93 -1.46 7.71
N ALA A 30 9.38 -0.86 8.77
CA ALA A 30 10.12 -0.20 9.84
C ALA A 30 10.03 -0.94 11.19
N PRO A 31 11.06 -0.88 12.05
CA PRO A 31 11.07 -1.58 13.33
C PRO A 31 9.82 -1.36 14.19
N PHE A 32 9.32 -0.13 14.31
CA PHE A 32 8.15 0.15 15.14
C PHE A 32 6.87 -0.46 14.57
N ILE A 33 6.68 -0.39 13.24
CA ILE A 33 5.45 -0.88 12.59
C ILE A 33 5.29 -2.40 12.73
N THR A 34 6.41 -3.12 12.88
CA THR A 34 6.40 -4.57 13.17
C THR A 34 5.66 -4.93 14.46
N THR A 35 5.47 -3.95 15.36
CA THR A 35 4.74 -4.10 16.63
C THR A 35 3.28 -3.63 16.55
N GLN A 36 2.88 -3.01 15.43
CA GLN A 36 1.56 -2.41 15.21
C GLN A 36 0.97 -2.82 13.84
N PRO A 37 0.76 -4.12 13.55
CA PRO A 37 0.39 -4.61 12.22
C PRO A 37 -0.94 -4.04 11.68
N LYS A 38 -1.83 -3.54 12.55
CA LYS A 38 -3.11 -2.95 12.14
C LYS A 38 -3.00 -1.60 11.43
N VAL A 39 -1.87 -0.91 11.60
CA VAL A 39 -1.60 0.39 10.97
C VAL A 39 -0.48 0.29 9.94
N ASP A 40 -0.10 -0.94 9.59
CA ASP A 40 0.91 -1.26 8.59
C ASP A 40 0.31 -1.03 7.19
N GLY A 41 0.78 0.03 6.55
CA GLY A 41 0.38 0.44 5.21
C GLY A 41 1.11 -0.43 4.20
N ALA A 42 0.34 -1.09 3.34
CA ALA A 42 0.87 -2.07 2.42
C ALA A 42 1.25 -1.46 1.08
N ASP A 43 0.28 -0.84 0.42
CA ASP A 43 0.44 -0.31 -0.91
C ASP A 43 -0.43 0.91 -1.14
N PHE A 44 0.04 1.80 -2.01
CA PHE A 44 -0.72 2.91 -2.51
C PHE A 44 -0.78 2.89 -4.04
N TYR A 45 -1.99 3.00 -4.56
CA TYR A 45 -2.28 3.11 -6.00
C TYR A 45 -3.02 4.42 -6.24
N LEU A 46 -2.67 5.10 -7.33
CA LEU A 46 -3.21 6.40 -7.70
C LEU A 46 -3.25 6.46 -9.23
N PHE A 47 -4.43 6.45 -9.84
CA PHE A 47 -4.55 6.41 -11.29
C PHE A 47 -5.85 7.05 -11.79
N ASN A 48 -5.84 7.56 -13.03
CA ASN A 48 -7.06 7.97 -13.71
C ASN A 48 -7.93 6.72 -13.94
N SER A 49 -9.20 6.76 -13.54
CA SER A 49 -10.11 5.63 -13.63
C SER A 49 -10.26 5.17 -15.09
N TYR A 50 -10.03 3.88 -15.32
CA TYR A 50 -10.10 3.25 -16.65
C TYR A 50 -11.36 2.40 -16.86
N GLU A 51 -12.26 2.35 -15.86
CA GLU A 51 -13.61 1.80 -16.04
C GLU A 51 -14.38 2.59 -17.12
N ALA A 52 -15.07 1.88 -18.02
CA ALA A 52 -15.84 2.51 -19.08
C ALA A 52 -16.89 3.50 -18.51
N GLY A 53 -16.93 4.72 -19.05
CA GLY A 53 -17.83 5.77 -18.56
C GLY A 53 -17.37 6.48 -17.28
N ARG A 54 -16.17 6.18 -16.76
CA ARG A 54 -15.56 6.85 -15.60
C ARG A 54 -14.42 7.79 -15.96
N GLY A 55 -14.36 8.27 -17.20
CA GLY A 55 -13.44 9.34 -17.58
C GLY A 55 -13.66 10.60 -16.73
N GLY A 56 -12.57 11.26 -16.32
CA GLY A 56 -12.63 12.41 -15.40
C GLY A 56 -12.77 12.03 -13.92
N PHE A 57 -12.49 10.77 -13.56
CA PHE A 57 -12.33 10.32 -12.18
C PHE A 57 -10.90 9.82 -11.93
N VAL A 58 -10.49 9.91 -10.67
CA VAL A 58 -9.25 9.36 -10.15
C VAL A 58 -9.59 8.31 -9.11
N THR A 59 -8.95 7.14 -9.19
CA THR A 59 -9.02 6.09 -8.19
C THR A 59 -7.76 6.10 -7.33
N MET A 60 -7.97 6.06 -6.02
CA MET A 60 -6.96 5.92 -4.98
C MET A 60 -7.23 4.63 -4.20
N ILE A 61 -6.22 3.80 -3.99
CA ILE A 61 -6.35 2.56 -3.20
C ILE A 61 -5.20 2.51 -2.21
N ALA A 62 -5.53 2.60 -0.92
CA ALA A 62 -4.58 2.38 0.16
C ALA A 62 -4.83 0.99 0.77
N ASN A 63 -3.88 0.08 0.60
CA ASN A 63 -3.92 -1.24 1.24
C ASN A 63 -3.29 -1.15 2.62
N TYR A 64 -3.87 -1.87 3.58
CA TYR A 64 -3.41 -1.98 4.95
C TYR A 64 -3.55 -3.42 5.43
N LEU A 65 -2.97 -3.72 6.61
CA LEU A 65 -3.00 -5.05 7.20
C LEU A 65 -2.50 -6.09 6.19
N PRO A 66 -1.24 -6.02 5.79
CA PRO A 66 -0.70 -6.93 4.78
C PRO A 66 -0.58 -8.39 5.21
N LEU A 67 -0.26 -9.25 4.25
CA LEU A 67 0.03 -10.67 4.46
C LEU A 67 -1.07 -11.42 5.21
N GLN A 68 -2.33 -11.09 4.94
CA GLN A 68 -3.45 -11.74 5.61
C GLN A 68 -3.56 -13.18 5.12
N ASP A 69 -3.23 -14.13 5.98
CA ASP A 69 -3.57 -15.52 5.77
C ASP A 69 -5.09 -15.69 5.85
N PRO A 70 -5.77 -16.11 4.75
CA PRO A 70 -7.24 -16.13 4.72
C PRO A 70 -7.86 -16.94 5.86
N TYR A 71 -7.17 -18.01 6.28
CA TYR A 71 -7.60 -18.94 7.33
C TYR A 71 -7.28 -18.46 8.76
N GLY A 72 -6.72 -17.26 8.93
CA GLY A 72 -6.19 -16.70 10.20
C GLY A 72 -7.22 -16.35 11.28
N GLY A 73 -8.36 -17.04 11.35
CA GLY A 73 -9.37 -16.88 12.39
C GLY A 73 -8.90 -17.37 13.78
N PRO A 74 -9.76 -17.31 14.82
CA PRO A 74 -11.18 -16.89 14.80
C PRO A 74 -11.39 -15.37 14.84
N ASN A 75 -10.31 -14.59 15.04
CA ASN A 75 -10.31 -13.14 14.93
C ASN A 75 -9.59 -12.74 13.65
N TYR A 76 -10.34 -12.22 12.69
CA TYR A 76 -9.84 -11.84 11.38
C TYR A 76 -9.30 -10.40 11.37
N PHE A 77 -9.10 -9.82 10.19
CA PHE A 77 -8.24 -8.68 9.94
C PHE A 77 -9.01 -7.36 10.05
N SER A 78 -9.46 -7.06 11.28
CA SER A 78 -10.09 -5.77 11.59
C SER A 78 -9.08 -4.64 11.75
N LEU A 79 -9.37 -3.50 11.12
CA LEU A 79 -8.62 -2.24 11.34
C LEU A 79 -8.75 -1.78 12.80
N ASP A 80 -7.84 -0.91 13.21
CA ASP A 80 -7.75 -0.42 14.59
C ASP A 80 -8.62 0.83 14.81
N PRO A 81 -9.64 0.78 15.69
CA PRO A 81 -10.45 1.95 16.05
C PRO A 81 -9.68 3.03 16.80
N ASN A 82 -8.54 2.69 17.40
CA ASN A 82 -7.64 3.66 18.02
C ASN A 82 -6.70 4.34 17.01
N ALA A 83 -6.72 3.92 15.73
CA ALA A 83 -5.93 4.51 14.66
C ALA A 83 -6.73 5.48 13.79
N LEU A 84 -6.03 6.41 13.15
CA LEU A 84 -6.53 7.30 12.11
C LEU A 84 -5.81 6.95 10.80
N TYR A 85 -6.58 6.59 9.77
CA TYR A 85 -6.06 6.26 8.44
C TYR A 85 -6.36 7.40 7.48
N GLU A 86 -5.39 7.77 6.65
CA GLU A 86 -5.45 8.97 5.82
C GLU A 86 -4.92 8.73 4.41
N ILE A 87 -5.59 9.29 3.41
CA ILE A 87 -5.08 9.45 2.04
C ILE A 87 -4.91 10.95 1.81
N HIS A 88 -3.71 11.36 1.41
CA HIS A 88 -3.32 12.75 1.23
C HIS A 88 -3.14 13.06 -0.25
N ILE A 89 -3.49 14.28 -0.63
CA ILE A 89 -3.30 14.83 -1.96
C ILE A 89 -2.67 16.21 -1.87
N ASP A 90 -1.55 16.37 -2.55
CA ASP A 90 -0.92 17.65 -2.91
C ASP A 90 -1.42 18.01 -4.31
N ASN A 91 -2.01 19.19 -4.49
CA ASN A 91 -2.51 19.62 -5.79
C ASN A 91 -1.88 20.91 -6.31
N ASN A 92 -0.79 21.36 -5.67
CA ASN A 92 -0.09 22.59 -6.00
C ASN A 92 1.44 22.40 -6.17
N GLY A 93 1.97 21.22 -5.81
CA GLY A 93 3.37 20.83 -5.97
C GLY A 93 4.32 21.32 -4.86
N ASP A 94 3.80 21.70 -3.69
CA ASP A 94 4.58 22.11 -2.51
C ASP A 94 4.93 20.96 -1.55
N ALA A 95 4.52 19.73 -1.89
CA ALA A 95 4.69 18.51 -1.10
C ALA A 95 4.08 18.56 0.31
N ALA A 96 3.09 19.43 0.52
CA ALA A 96 2.19 19.40 1.66
C ALA A 96 0.80 18.96 1.21
N GLU A 97 0.04 18.37 2.13
CA GLU A 97 -1.33 17.98 1.80
C GLU A 97 -2.26 19.20 1.69
N ASP A 98 -2.94 19.34 0.56
CA ASP A 98 -4.03 20.30 0.36
C ASP A 98 -5.39 19.66 0.68
N ILE A 99 -5.50 18.35 0.42
CA ILE A 99 -6.69 17.56 0.66
C ILE A 99 -6.30 16.28 1.40
N THR A 100 -7.02 15.97 2.47
CA THR A 100 -6.86 14.69 3.18
C THR A 100 -8.22 14.00 3.35
N LEU A 101 -8.31 12.75 2.94
CA LEU A 101 -9.43 11.86 3.25
C LEU A 101 -9.09 11.09 4.52
N GLN A 102 -9.93 11.21 5.55
CA GLN A 102 -9.74 10.56 6.84
C GLN A 102 -10.76 9.46 7.07
N PHE A 103 -10.31 8.31 7.57
CA PHE A 103 -11.15 7.17 7.94
C PHE A 103 -11.04 6.92 9.44
N ARG A 104 -12.19 6.81 10.11
CA ARG A 104 -12.30 6.50 11.54
C ARG A 104 -13.11 5.23 11.71
N PHE A 105 -12.45 4.15 12.12
CA PHE A 105 -13.09 2.86 12.33
C PHE A 105 -13.67 2.71 13.72
N LYS A 106 -14.71 1.88 13.83
CA LYS A 106 -15.33 1.45 15.07
C LYS A 106 -15.81 0.02 14.92
N ASN A 107 -15.52 -0.80 15.92
CA ASN A 107 -16.02 -2.18 15.97
C ASN A 107 -17.06 -2.26 17.09
N THR A 108 -18.28 -2.67 16.75
CA THR A 108 -19.41 -2.72 17.70
C THR A 108 -19.89 -4.16 17.83
N LEU A 109 -19.77 -4.74 19.03
CA LEU A 109 -20.38 -6.04 19.35
C LEU A 109 -21.89 -5.95 19.18
N ASN A 110 -22.45 -6.95 18.49
CA ASN A 110 -23.89 -7.06 18.31
C ASN A 110 -24.59 -7.42 19.63
N ASN A 111 -25.92 -7.37 19.63
CA ASN A 111 -26.76 -7.74 20.77
C ASN A 111 -26.39 -6.97 22.06
N GLY A 112 -26.23 -5.65 21.95
CA GLY A 112 -25.94 -4.79 23.11
C GLY A 112 -24.61 -5.07 23.81
N GLY A 113 -23.62 -5.60 23.09
CA GLY A 113 -22.31 -5.95 23.65
C GLY A 113 -22.13 -7.43 23.98
N ALA A 114 -23.16 -8.26 23.85
CA ALA A 114 -23.08 -9.70 24.14
C ALA A 114 -22.52 -10.53 22.97
N GLY A 115 -22.46 -9.97 21.76
CA GLY A 115 -22.17 -10.74 20.55
C GLY A 115 -23.25 -11.79 20.28
N ILE A 116 -22.86 -12.93 19.72
CA ILE A 116 -23.79 -14.06 19.52
C ILE A 116 -23.79 -14.94 20.76
N THR A 117 -24.97 -15.22 21.30
CA THR A 117 -25.16 -16.15 22.43
C THR A 117 -26.07 -17.31 22.05
N LEU A 118 -25.76 -18.51 22.53
CA LEU A 118 -26.58 -19.71 22.40
C LEU A 118 -27.19 -20.11 23.75
N ASP A 119 -28.36 -20.77 23.74
CA ASP A 119 -28.94 -21.36 24.94
C ASP A 119 -28.31 -22.73 25.23
N ILE A 120 -27.51 -22.81 26.28
CA ILE A 120 -26.76 -24.01 26.65
C ILE A 120 -27.26 -24.57 27.98
N GLY A 121 -27.58 -25.86 28.02
CA GLY A 121 -28.07 -26.58 29.19
C GLY A 121 -29.45 -27.22 29.00
N PRO A 122 -29.90 -28.07 29.94
CA PRO A 122 -31.20 -28.72 29.86
C PRO A 122 -32.36 -27.73 30.09
N ASP A 123 -33.56 -28.15 29.74
CA ASP A 123 -34.80 -27.39 29.97
C ASP A 123 -34.95 -27.05 31.46
N GLY A 124 -35.31 -25.80 31.75
CA GLY A 124 -35.34 -25.27 33.12
C GLY A 124 -33.99 -24.81 33.69
N ALA A 125 -32.86 -25.07 33.01
CA ALA A 125 -31.52 -24.64 33.45
C ALA A 125 -30.64 -24.07 32.31
N ARG A 126 -31.26 -23.58 31.23
CA ARG A 126 -30.55 -22.97 30.08
C ARG A 126 -29.84 -21.68 30.49
N LYS A 127 -28.61 -21.50 30.02
CA LYS A 127 -27.83 -20.27 30.13
C LYS A 127 -27.52 -19.71 28.75
N LYS A 128 -27.62 -18.39 28.58
CA LYS A 128 -27.11 -17.70 27.38
C LYS A 128 -25.59 -17.63 27.45
N VAL A 129 -24.91 -18.33 26.55
CA VAL A 129 -23.44 -18.40 26.51
C VAL A 129 -22.94 -17.84 25.18
N ALA A 130 -22.02 -16.88 25.23
CA ALA A 130 -21.41 -16.29 24.04
C ALA A 130 -20.54 -17.31 23.29
N ILE A 131 -20.59 -17.27 21.95
CA ILE A 131 -19.72 -18.10 21.12
C ILE A 131 -18.35 -17.44 20.95
N PRO A 132 -17.27 -18.21 20.71
CA PRO A 132 -15.94 -17.65 20.43
C PRO A 132 -15.72 -17.28 18.95
N LEU A 133 -16.72 -17.49 18.09
CA LEU A 133 -16.61 -17.36 16.63
C LEU A 133 -17.18 -16.04 16.11
N ARG A 134 -16.77 -15.66 14.89
CA ARG A 134 -17.25 -14.45 14.23
C ARG A 134 -18.70 -14.55 13.77
N ASN A 135 -19.22 -15.74 13.53
CA ASN A 135 -20.58 -15.98 13.07
C ASN A 135 -21.16 -17.33 13.56
N ALA A 136 -22.49 -17.45 13.52
CA ALA A 136 -23.25 -18.68 13.85
C ALA A 136 -24.24 -19.08 12.75
N GLY A 137 -23.85 -18.90 11.48
CA GLY A 137 -24.68 -19.23 10.33
C GLY A 137 -24.21 -18.53 9.05
N GLY A 138 -24.98 -18.70 7.98
CA GLY A 138 -24.76 -18.02 6.72
C GLY A 138 -24.90 -16.50 6.84
N ILE A 139 -24.18 -15.77 6.01
CA ILE A 139 -24.10 -14.31 5.98
C ILE A 139 -24.49 -13.83 4.59
N THR A 140 -25.41 -12.87 4.53
CA THR A 140 -26.01 -12.37 3.27
C THR A 140 -25.92 -10.85 3.11
N GLY A 141 -25.56 -10.14 4.18
CA GLY A 141 -25.61 -8.69 4.34
C GLY A 141 -26.84 -8.19 5.07
N ALA A 142 -27.69 -9.08 5.61
CA ALA A 142 -28.88 -8.67 6.34
C ALA A 142 -28.53 -8.07 7.71
N ALA A 143 -29.41 -7.19 8.21
CA ALA A 143 -29.29 -6.66 9.57
C ALA A 143 -29.29 -7.79 10.64
N ALA A 144 -30.06 -8.84 10.37
CA ALA A 144 -30.22 -10.01 11.24
C ALA A 144 -29.18 -11.13 11.02
N ASP A 145 -28.19 -10.94 10.14
CA ASP A 145 -27.15 -11.96 9.95
C ASP A 145 -26.47 -12.29 11.29
N PRO A 146 -26.21 -13.58 11.57
CA PRO A 146 -25.67 -14.03 12.86
C PRO A 146 -24.16 -13.76 12.91
N VAL A 147 -23.78 -12.49 13.05
CA VAL A 147 -22.38 -12.04 13.19
C VAL A 147 -22.14 -11.45 14.59
N SER A 148 -20.95 -11.68 15.16
CA SER A 148 -20.63 -11.28 16.54
C SER A 148 -20.40 -9.77 16.69
N TYR A 149 -19.83 -9.12 15.67
CA TYR A 149 -19.69 -7.67 15.62
C TYR A 149 -19.67 -7.14 14.18
N ARG A 150 -20.05 -5.88 14.05
CA ARG A 150 -19.94 -5.10 12.81
C ARG A 150 -18.73 -4.18 12.88
N GLU A 151 -18.09 -3.99 11.75
CA GLU A 151 -17.02 -3.03 11.55
C GLU A 151 -17.61 -1.87 10.76
N GLU A 152 -17.57 -0.69 11.35
CA GLU A 152 -18.13 0.53 10.79
C GLU A 152 -17.03 1.58 10.67
N TYR A 153 -17.24 2.54 9.78
CA TYR A 153 -16.35 3.68 9.66
C TYR A 153 -17.08 4.96 9.29
N GLU A 154 -16.47 6.08 9.65
CA GLU A 154 -16.85 7.40 9.19
C GLU A 154 -15.74 7.98 8.32
N MET A 155 -16.14 8.80 7.35
CA MET A 155 -15.22 9.47 6.42
C MET A 155 -15.32 10.99 6.53
N PHE A 156 -14.17 11.64 6.40
CA PHE A 156 -14.08 13.10 6.41
C PHE A 156 -13.12 13.56 5.31
N ILE A 157 -13.41 14.73 4.77
CA ILE A 157 -12.47 15.48 3.95
C ILE A 157 -11.92 16.64 4.76
N VAL A 158 -10.61 16.83 4.74
CA VAL A 158 -9.92 17.99 5.30
C VAL A 158 -9.31 18.77 4.16
N ARG A 159 -9.53 20.09 4.13
CA ARG A 159 -8.86 21.00 3.18
C ARG A 159 -7.90 21.92 3.92
N GLY A 160 -6.67 22.01 3.42
CA GLY A 160 -5.50 22.54 4.14
C GLY A 160 -4.84 21.49 5.03
N ASP A 161 -4.02 21.93 5.99
CA ASP A 161 -3.29 21.05 6.91
C ASP A 161 -4.19 19.98 7.54
N ARG A 162 -3.76 18.71 7.50
CA ARG A 162 -4.57 17.55 7.93
C ARG A 162 -5.01 17.54 9.39
N ARG A 163 -4.49 18.42 10.23
CA ARG A 163 -4.82 18.52 11.67
C ARG A 163 -5.65 19.76 12.00
N THR A 164 -5.44 20.86 11.29
CA THR A 164 -6.02 22.17 11.60
C THR A 164 -6.93 22.73 10.50
N GLY A 165 -6.88 22.15 9.31
CA GLY A 165 -7.69 22.53 8.16
C GLY A 165 -9.18 22.29 8.35
N LYS A 166 -9.97 22.79 7.39
CA LYS A 166 -11.44 22.66 7.42
C LYS A 166 -11.82 21.20 7.22
N ARG A 167 -12.31 20.57 8.29
CA ARG A 167 -12.77 19.18 8.30
C ARG A 167 -14.28 19.11 8.13
N GLU A 168 -14.72 18.38 7.10
CA GLU A 168 -16.13 18.20 6.76
C GLU A 168 -16.45 16.71 6.60
N GLN A 169 -17.66 16.30 6.98
CA GLN A 169 -18.08 14.90 6.96
C GLN A 169 -18.52 14.49 5.55
N ILE A 170 -18.05 13.35 5.09
CA ILE A 170 -18.49 12.71 3.84
C ILE A 170 -19.71 11.83 4.16
N THR A 171 -20.73 11.90 3.31
CA THR A 171 -21.95 11.09 3.47
C THR A 171 -22.07 10.05 2.37
N MET A 172 -22.84 8.99 2.62
CA MET A 172 -23.33 8.13 1.54
C MET A 172 -24.23 8.95 0.59
N ALA A 173 -24.26 8.58 -0.69
CA ALA A 173 -25.08 9.24 -1.70
C ALA A 173 -26.57 9.19 -1.37
N GLY A 174 -27.02 8.08 -0.77
CA GLY A 174 -28.39 7.89 -0.26
C GLY A 174 -28.67 8.52 1.12
N GLY A 175 -27.70 9.25 1.68
CA GLY A 175 -27.78 9.82 3.03
C GLY A 175 -27.16 8.92 4.12
N GLY A 176 -26.83 9.52 5.26
CA GLY A 176 -26.14 8.87 6.38
C GLY A 176 -24.61 9.01 6.33
N THR A 177 -23.97 8.84 7.49
CA THR A 177 -22.55 9.15 7.69
C THR A 177 -21.71 7.98 8.19
N THR A 178 -22.37 6.88 8.57
CA THR A 178 -21.73 5.66 9.06
C THR A 178 -21.80 4.60 7.99
N PHE A 179 -20.64 4.18 7.52
CA PHE A 179 -20.45 3.16 6.51
C PHE A 179 -20.17 1.82 7.21
N THR A 180 -20.59 0.72 6.60
CA THR A 180 -20.26 -0.63 7.11
C THR A 180 -19.18 -1.25 6.23
N LYS A 181 -18.18 -1.88 6.83
CA LYS A 181 -17.22 -2.75 6.13
C LYS A 181 -17.82 -4.16 6.02
N PRO A 182 -17.79 -4.82 4.85
CA PRO A 182 -18.17 -6.22 4.73
C PRO A 182 -17.28 -7.06 5.66
N ILE A 183 -17.84 -8.15 6.19
CA ILE A 183 -17.03 -9.13 6.91
C ILE A 183 -15.95 -9.68 5.97
N ASP A 184 -14.76 -9.94 6.50
CA ASP A 184 -13.69 -10.62 5.77
C ASP A 184 -14.18 -11.98 5.25
N TYR A 185 -13.51 -12.52 4.21
CA TYR A 185 -13.97 -13.73 3.55
C TYR A 185 -13.58 -14.99 4.33
N ILE A 186 -14.22 -15.16 5.50
CA ILE A 186 -13.87 -16.19 6.49
C ILE A 186 -14.02 -17.64 5.99
N GLY A 187 -14.82 -17.86 4.94
CA GLY A 187 -14.95 -19.15 4.28
C GLY A 187 -16.27 -19.34 3.51
N GLU A 188 -16.26 -20.29 2.59
CA GLU A 188 -17.35 -20.54 1.63
C GLU A 188 -18.65 -21.02 2.29
N LYS A 189 -18.55 -21.70 3.44
CA LYS A 189 -19.73 -22.12 4.22
C LYS A 189 -20.55 -20.93 4.72
N SER A 190 -19.88 -19.83 5.06
CA SER A 190 -20.51 -18.65 5.64
C SER A 190 -20.97 -17.67 4.57
N LEU A 191 -20.21 -17.53 3.48
CA LEU A 191 -20.37 -16.43 2.52
C LEU A 191 -20.53 -16.88 1.05
N GLY A 192 -20.62 -18.19 0.82
CA GLY A 192 -20.65 -18.78 -0.52
C GLY A 192 -19.28 -18.74 -1.21
N ASN A 193 -19.24 -19.17 -2.47
CA ASN A 193 -18.01 -19.14 -3.29
C ASN A 193 -17.55 -17.71 -3.63
N ALA A 194 -16.44 -17.57 -4.36
CA ALA A 194 -15.85 -16.25 -4.67
C ALA A 194 -16.84 -15.30 -5.38
N ALA A 195 -17.68 -15.80 -6.28
CA ALA A 195 -18.70 -14.98 -6.94
C ALA A 195 -19.79 -14.52 -5.96
N ALA A 196 -20.22 -15.39 -5.04
CA ALA A 196 -21.19 -15.05 -4.00
C ALA A 196 -20.62 -14.02 -3.01
N TYR A 197 -19.38 -14.20 -2.56
CA TYR A 197 -18.71 -13.21 -1.71
C TYR A 197 -18.55 -11.88 -2.44
N ASP A 198 -18.22 -11.89 -3.73
CA ASP A 198 -18.10 -10.65 -4.50
C ASP A 198 -19.43 -9.90 -4.58
N ALA A 199 -20.52 -10.61 -4.87
CA ALA A 199 -21.86 -10.02 -4.86
C ALA A 199 -22.25 -9.50 -3.47
N TYR A 200 -21.86 -10.20 -2.39
CA TYR A 200 -22.04 -9.75 -1.01
C TYR A 200 -21.24 -8.46 -0.72
N ALA A 201 -19.94 -8.45 -1.02
CA ALA A 201 -19.06 -7.33 -0.78
C ALA A 201 -19.41 -6.11 -1.65
N GLY A 202 -19.96 -6.34 -2.85
CA GLY A 202 -20.44 -5.30 -3.76
C GLY A 202 -21.57 -4.45 -3.17
N LYS A 203 -22.35 -4.98 -2.21
CA LYS A 203 -23.36 -4.21 -1.46
C LYS A 203 -22.76 -3.10 -0.58
N TYR A 204 -21.46 -3.18 -0.32
CA TYR A 204 -20.70 -2.23 0.50
C TYR A 204 -19.79 -1.34 -0.35
N VAL A 205 -20.03 -1.29 -1.66
CA VAL A 205 -19.56 -0.21 -2.53
C VAL A 205 -20.57 0.93 -2.41
N TYR A 206 -20.15 2.02 -1.78
CA TYR A 206 -21.03 3.16 -1.52
C TYR A 206 -20.74 4.28 -2.54
N GLY A 207 -21.79 4.84 -3.13
CA GLY A 207 -21.69 6.20 -3.66
C GLY A 207 -21.50 7.18 -2.51
N ILE A 208 -20.67 8.21 -2.69
CA ILE A 208 -20.38 9.21 -1.65
C ILE A 208 -20.60 10.63 -2.14
N ASN A 209 -21.21 11.46 -1.29
CA ASN A 209 -21.27 12.91 -1.47
C ASN A 209 -20.11 13.53 -0.68
N VAL A 210 -19.23 14.22 -1.38
CA VAL A 210 -18.08 14.90 -0.78
C VAL A 210 -18.38 16.40 -0.70
N PRO A 211 -18.29 17.04 0.48
CA PRO A 211 -18.48 18.48 0.60
C PRO A 211 -17.57 19.28 -0.37
N GLY A 212 -18.17 20.19 -1.13
CA GLY A 212 -17.49 20.96 -2.18
C GLY A 212 -17.28 20.22 -3.51
N CYS A 213 -17.86 19.03 -3.69
CA CYS A 213 -17.87 18.29 -4.94
C CYS A 213 -19.29 18.22 -5.53
N ALA A 214 -19.43 18.59 -6.81
CA ALA A 214 -20.72 18.51 -7.50
C ALA A 214 -21.11 17.07 -7.87
N THR A 215 -20.12 16.24 -8.22
CA THR A 215 -20.34 14.87 -8.68
C THR A 215 -20.03 13.86 -7.56
N PRO A 216 -20.91 12.90 -7.27
CA PRO A 216 -20.63 11.86 -6.29
C PRO A 216 -19.44 10.97 -6.68
N GLY A 217 -18.66 10.57 -5.68
CA GLY A 217 -17.59 9.57 -5.79
C GLY A 217 -18.06 8.17 -5.44
N LYS A 218 -17.13 7.22 -5.34
CA LYS A 218 -17.35 5.87 -4.79
C LYS A 218 -16.35 5.60 -3.66
N VAL A 219 -16.75 4.81 -2.67
CA VAL A 219 -15.84 4.22 -1.67
C VAL A 219 -16.13 2.74 -1.48
N PHE A 220 -15.07 1.99 -1.25
CA PHE A 220 -15.11 0.62 -0.75
C PHE A 220 -14.02 0.44 0.30
N VAL A 221 -14.38 -0.14 1.45
CA VAL A 221 -13.40 -0.57 2.45
C VAL A 221 -13.64 -2.04 2.76
N GLY A 222 -12.65 -2.91 2.59
CA GLY A 222 -12.81 -4.33 2.91
C GLY A 222 -11.66 -5.21 2.42
N GLN A 223 -11.71 -6.49 2.76
CA GLN A 223 -10.68 -7.45 2.37
C GLN A 223 -10.67 -7.70 0.86
N ARG A 224 -9.48 -7.74 0.27
CA ARG A 224 -9.21 -8.01 -1.15
C ARG A 224 -7.98 -8.92 -1.28
N GLN A 225 -7.86 -9.60 -2.42
CA GLN A 225 -6.65 -10.35 -2.73
C GLN A 225 -5.51 -9.34 -2.90
N ASP A 226 -4.34 -9.65 -2.33
CA ASP A 226 -3.17 -8.78 -2.43
C ASP A 226 -2.78 -8.60 -3.91
N PRO A 227 -2.81 -7.37 -4.45
CA PRO A 227 -2.54 -7.15 -5.85
C PRO A 227 -1.06 -6.97 -6.18
N PHE A 228 -0.14 -6.90 -5.22
CA PHE A 228 1.26 -6.57 -5.50
C PHE A 228 2.05 -7.76 -6.06
N PRO A 229 2.60 -7.65 -7.28
CA PRO A 229 3.41 -8.71 -7.87
C PRO A 229 4.85 -8.64 -7.31
N VAL A 230 5.21 -9.57 -6.43
CA VAL A 230 6.58 -9.60 -5.86
C VAL A 230 6.97 -10.97 -5.31
N SER A 231 8.27 -11.24 -5.40
CA SER A 231 8.92 -12.39 -4.79
C SER A 231 9.67 -12.01 -3.50
N LEU A 232 8.92 -11.75 -2.41
CA LEU A 232 9.46 -11.18 -1.16
C LEU A 232 10.67 -11.94 -0.58
N GLY A 233 10.52 -13.25 -0.38
CA GLY A 233 11.57 -14.06 0.24
C GLY A 233 12.85 -14.06 -0.59
N THR A 234 12.71 -14.12 -1.91
CA THR A 234 13.82 -14.04 -2.86
C THR A 234 14.53 -12.70 -2.76
N ILE A 235 13.79 -11.59 -2.79
CA ILE A 235 14.36 -10.24 -2.79
C ILE A 235 15.08 -9.93 -1.47
N PHE A 236 14.45 -10.23 -0.33
CA PHE A 236 15.01 -9.88 0.97
C PHE A 236 16.10 -10.84 1.47
N ASP A 237 16.25 -12.02 0.86
CA ASP A 237 17.41 -12.89 1.04
C ASP A 237 18.54 -12.52 0.06
N LEU A 238 18.98 -11.26 0.08
CA LEU A 238 20.06 -10.75 -0.79
C LEU A 238 19.79 -10.95 -2.30
N VAL A 239 18.55 -10.79 -2.76
CA VAL A 239 18.17 -11.03 -4.16
C VAL A 239 18.62 -12.44 -4.60
N ASN A 240 18.08 -13.46 -3.94
CA ASN A 240 18.44 -14.88 -4.10
C ASN A 240 17.93 -15.49 -5.42
N ALA A 241 18.41 -14.96 -6.56
CA ALA A 241 18.06 -15.44 -7.89
C ALA A 241 19.31 -15.47 -8.78
N PRO A 242 19.46 -16.45 -9.69
CA PRO A 242 20.55 -16.45 -10.65
C PRO A 242 20.52 -15.20 -11.56
N ALA A 243 21.68 -14.67 -11.93
CA ALA A 243 21.77 -13.51 -12.84
C ALA A 243 20.96 -13.70 -14.13
N ALA A 244 21.04 -14.89 -14.74
CA ALA A 244 20.30 -15.23 -15.95
C ALA A 244 18.76 -15.16 -15.79
N VAL A 245 18.25 -15.25 -14.55
CA VAL A 245 16.82 -15.07 -14.25
C VAL A 245 16.49 -13.58 -14.23
N ILE A 246 17.23 -12.79 -13.45
CA ILE A 246 16.89 -11.40 -13.16
C ILE A 246 17.30 -10.39 -14.24
N THR A 247 18.09 -10.79 -15.25
CA THR A 247 18.54 -9.89 -16.34
C THR A 247 17.93 -10.24 -17.70
N SER A 248 16.77 -10.90 -17.72
CA SER A 248 16.10 -11.30 -18.95
C SER A 248 14.61 -11.06 -18.87
N GLU A 249 14.09 -10.23 -19.76
CA GLU A 249 12.67 -9.93 -19.89
C GLU A 249 11.81 -11.18 -20.12
N SER A 250 12.38 -12.24 -20.73
CA SER A 250 11.70 -13.52 -20.91
C SER A 250 11.27 -14.17 -19.60
N ASN A 251 11.93 -13.82 -18.49
CA ASN A 251 11.69 -14.38 -17.16
C ASN A 251 10.80 -13.48 -16.30
N ALA A 252 10.29 -12.36 -16.82
CA ALA A 252 9.56 -11.38 -16.02
C ALA A 252 8.34 -11.95 -15.27
N ALA A 253 7.73 -13.01 -15.80
CA ALA A 253 6.61 -13.70 -15.16
C ALA A 253 6.95 -15.15 -14.76
N ALA A 254 8.23 -15.49 -14.59
CA ALA A 254 8.68 -16.84 -14.25
C ALA A 254 8.08 -17.35 -12.93
N PHE A 255 7.72 -16.46 -12.02
CA PHE A 255 7.05 -16.72 -10.74
C PHE A 255 5.57 -16.31 -10.73
N GLY A 256 4.99 -16.01 -11.90
CA GLY A 256 3.60 -15.57 -12.05
C GLY A 256 3.34 -14.24 -11.33
N ALA A 257 2.31 -14.20 -10.50
CA ALA A 257 1.95 -13.02 -9.69
C ALA A 257 2.78 -12.90 -8.38
N GLY A 258 3.81 -13.73 -8.19
CA GLY A 258 4.67 -13.68 -7.01
C GLY A 258 4.11 -14.41 -5.78
N GLN A 259 4.85 -14.35 -4.68
CA GLN A 259 4.60 -15.17 -3.48
C GLN A 259 3.35 -14.74 -2.70
N ILE A 260 3.06 -13.44 -2.71
CA ILE A 260 1.95 -12.86 -1.94
C ILE A 260 0.62 -12.86 -2.68
N ALA A 261 0.57 -13.37 -3.92
CA ALA A 261 -0.69 -13.64 -4.62
C ALA A 261 -1.61 -14.63 -3.86
N SER A 262 -1.05 -15.37 -2.90
CA SER A 262 -1.75 -16.26 -1.97
C SER A 262 -2.26 -15.58 -0.68
N LYS A 263 -2.11 -14.26 -0.57
CA LYS A 263 -2.49 -13.45 0.60
C LYS A 263 -3.62 -12.48 0.28
N ASN A 264 -4.24 -11.98 1.34
CA ASN A 264 -5.18 -10.87 1.27
C ASN A 264 -4.59 -9.61 1.92
N VAL A 265 -5.24 -8.47 1.65
CA VAL A 265 -5.03 -7.15 2.27
C VAL A 265 -6.39 -6.53 2.59
N THR A 266 -6.42 -5.48 3.40
CA THR A 266 -7.61 -4.63 3.55
C THR A 266 -7.43 -3.37 2.71
N SER A 267 -8.25 -3.20 1.68
CA SER A 267 -8.20 -2.04 0.79
C SER A 267 -9.15 -0.94 1.24
N LEU A 268 -8.65 0.29 1.30
CA LEU A 268 -9.42 1.53 1.38
C LEU A 268 -9.39 2.15 -0.02
N ALA A 269 -10.39 1.82 -0.84
CA ALA A 269 -10.50 2.30 -2.21
C ALA A 269 -11.47 3.48 -2.29
N VAL A 270 -11.05 4.57 -2.93
CA VAL A 270 -11.86 5.76 -3.16
C VAL A 270 -11.73 6.19 -4.62
N GLU A 271 -12.86 6.45 -5.27
CA GLU A 271 -12.91 7.06 -6.60
C GLU A 271 -13.56 8.44 -6.49
N MET A 272 -12.87 9.49 -6.93
CA MET A 272 -13.32 10.87 -6.87
C MET A 272 -13.27 11.56 -8.23
N PRO A 273 -14.18 12.51 -8.52
CA PRO A 273 -14.06 13.34 -9.71
C PRO A 273 -12.72 14.09 -9.70
N THR A 274 -12.01 14.13 -10.83
CA THR A 274 -10.73 14.83 -10.97
C THR A 274 -10.84 16.29 -10.53
N ALA A 275 -11.95 16.96 -10.88
CA ALA A 275 -12.20 18.36 -10.52
C ALA A 275 -12.25 18.64 -9.00
N CYS A 276 -12.44 17.59 -8.17
CA CYS A 276 -12.42 17.70 -6.71
C CYS A 276 -11.03 17.59 -6.09
N LEU A 277 -10.05 17.14 -6.88
CA LEU A 277 -8.68 16.87 -6.44
C LEU A 277 -7.71 17.92 -6.97
N THR A 278 -7.94 18.43 -8.18
CA THR A 278 -7.07 19.44 -8.81
C THR A 278 -7.28 20.84 -8.24
N ALA A 279 -6.20 21.63 -8.15
CA ALA A 279 -6.28 23.02 -7.71
C ALA A 279 -7.01 23.91 -8.73
N ALA A 280 -7.58 25.02 -8.25
CA ALA A 280 -8.22 26.04 -9.09
C ALA A 280 -7.23 26.78 -10.03
N SER A 281 -5.93 26.71 -9.75
CA SER A 281 -4.86 27.28 -10.58
C SER A 281 -4.77 26.65 -11.98
N GLY A 282 -5.40 25.49 -12.18
CA GLY A 282 -5.33 24.72 -13.42
C GLY A 282 -4.24 23.65 -13.43
N GLU A 283 -3.49 23.49 -12.33
CA GLU A 283 -2.54 22.38 -12.14
C GLU A 283 -3.25 21.02 -12.36
N LYS A 284 -2.61 20.15 -13.14
CA LYS A 284 -3.14 18.84 -13.55
C LYS A 284 -2.40 17.68 -12.92
N VAL A 285 -1.24 17.92 -12.35
CA VAL A 285 -0.48 16.93 -11.60
C VAL A 285 -0.85 17.03 -10.13
N ILE A 286 -1.31 15.91 -9.58
CA ILE A 286 -1.51 15.75 -8.14
C ILE A 286 -0.46 14.78 -7.58
N GLY A 287 0.06 15.11 -6.41
CA GLY A 287 0.82 14.21 -5.56
C GLY A 287 -0.11 13.41 -4.64
N GLY A 288 0.26 12.18 -4.30
CA GLY A 288 -0.53 11.36 -3.37
C GLY A 288 0.29 10.36 -2.57
N TRP A 289 -0.12 10.17 -1.32
CA TRP A 289 0.44 9.19 -0.38
C TRP A 289 -0.60 8.85 0.69
N THR A 290 -0.35 7.78 1.44
CA THR A 290 -1.21 7.35 2.54
C THR A 290 -0.44 7.31 3.86
N THR A 291 -1.13 7.55 4.98
CA THR A 291 -0.54 7.47 6.31
C THR A 291 -1.49 6.84 7.31
N ALA A 292 -0.92 6.22 8.35
CA ALA A 292 -1.67 5.85 9.54
C ALA A 292 -1.06 6.50 10.79
N SER A 293 -1.94 6.92 11.70
CA SER A 293 -1.57 7.58 12.95
C SER A 293 -2.17 6.87 14.15
N LEU A 294 -1.40 6.78 15.22
CA LEU A 294 -1.83 6.33 16.54
C LEU A 294 -1.87 7.51 17.51
N ARG A 295 -2.49 7.31 18.67
CA ARG A 295 -2.44 8.27 19.79
C ARG A 295 -1.10 8.16 20.52
N GLN A 296 -0.56 9.29 20.97
CA GLN A 296 0.76 9.36 21.63
C GLN A 296 0.87 8.54 22.91
N ALA A 297 -0.22 8.38 23.67
CA ALA A 297 -0.24 7.65 24.92
C ALA A 297 -1.25 6.51 24.87
N ARG A 298 -0.90 5.38 25.49
CA ARG A 298 -1.82 4.30 25.83
C ARG A 298 -1.60 3.83 27.27
N VAL A 299 -2.69 3.56 27.96
CA VAL A 299 -2.68 2.90 29.27
C VAL A 299 -3.33 1.54 29.11
N LEU A 300 -2.61 0.48 29.48
CA LEU A 300 -3.12 -0.88 29.45
C LEU A 300 -3.89 -1.17 30.74
N ASN A 301 -5.07 -1.78 30.60
CA ASN A 301 -5.88 -2.19 31.73
C ASN A 301 -5.52 -3.63 32.13
N GLY A 302 -4.94 -3.81 33.31
CA GLY A 302 -4.62 -5.14 33.87
C GLY A 302 -5.83 -5.99 34.25
N LYS A 303 -7.04 -5.41 34.24
CA LYS A 303 -8.33 -6.06 34.46
C LYS A 303 -9.36 -5.54 33.46
N PRO A 304 -9.25 -5.90 32.17
CA PRO A 304 -10.14 -5.37 31.14
C PRO A 304 -11.58 -5.78 31.36
N ASP A 305 -12.51 -4.88 31.01
CA ASP A 305 -13.92 -5.21 30.91
C ASP A 305 -14.16 -6.17 29.72
N SER A 306 -15.33 -6.81 29.68
CA SER A 306 -15.73 -7.59 28.50
C SER A 306 -16.03 -6.65 27.33
N GLY A 307 -15.52 -6.97 26.14
CA GLY A 307 -15.78 -6.17 24.94
C GLY A 307 -14.65 -6.22 23.92
N LEU A 308 -14.79 -5.43 22.86
CA LEU A 308 -13.71 -5.15 21.91
C LEU A 308 -12.92 -3.93 22.38
N GLN A 309 -11.60 -3.96 22.21
CA GLN A 309 -10.67 -2.88 22.64
C GLN A 309 -10.77 -2.45 24.11
N ALA A 310 -11.28 -3.30 25.00
CA ALA A 310 -11.40 -2.99 26.43
C ALA A 310 -10.05 -3.03 27.19
N SER A 311 -9.00 -3.56 26.56
CA SER A 311 -7.68 -3.76 27.16
C SER A 311 -6.82 -2.51 27.22
N GLU A 312 -7.18 -1.45 26.51
CA GLU A 312 -6.39 -0.21 26.52
C GLU A 312 -7.26 1.05 26.42
N LYS A 313 -6.71 2.15 26.91
CA LYS A 313 -7.22 3.49 26.67
C LYS A 313 -6.12 4.33 26.02
N ALA A 314 -6.40 4.82 24.82
CA ALA A 314 -5.47 5.62 24.04
C ALA A 314 -5.83 7.12 24.09
N GLY A 315 -4.84 8.02 24.10
CA GLY A 315 -5.04 9.47 24.22
C GLY A 315 -3.83 10.31 23.81
N GLY A 316 -3.98 11.64 23.82
CA GLY A 316 -2.97 12.58 23.33
C GLY A 316 -3.12 12.92 21.84
N ALA A 317 -2.14 13.61 21.26
CA ALA A 317 -2.20 14.01 19.85
C ALA A 317 -2.07 12.80 18.91
N TRP A 318 -2.51 12.98 17.66
CA TRP A 318 -2.25 12.01 16.59
C TRP A 318 -0.77 12.05 16.21
N THR A 319 -0.12 10.89 16.21
CA THR A 319 1.27 10.70 15.76
C THR A 319 1.28 9.72 14.61
N GLN A 320 1.85 10.15 13.49
CA GLN A 320 2.02 9.31 12.31
C GLN A 320 3.06 8.23 12.60
N VAL A 321 2.75 6.99 12.21
CA VAL A 321 3.62 5.82 12.45
C VAL A 321 3.81 4.96 11.21
N SER A 322 3.09 5.26 10.13
CA SER A 322 3.23 4.62 8.81
C SER A 322 2.98 5.67 7.73
N ARG A 323 3.77 5.60 6.66
CA ARG A 323 3.65 6.42 5.45
C ARG A 323 4.03 5.57 4.24
N LEU A 324 3.25 5.69 3.17
CA LEU A 324 3.57 5.06 1.88
C LEU A 324 3.15 5.95 0.70
N GLY A 325 4.04 6.12 -0.28
CA GLY A 325 3.82 6.90 -1.49
C GLY A 325 4.22 6.11 -2.73
N MET A 326 5.36 6.46 -3.32
CA MET A 326 6.07 5.68 -4.32
C MET A 326 6.38 4.28 -3.78
N PRO A 327 6.21 3.25 -4.62
CA PRO A 327 6.49 1.88 -4.22
C PRO A 327 7.99 1.70 -3.91
N LEU A 328 8.30 0.77 -3.00
CA LEU A 328 9.64 0.28 -2.68
C LEU A 328 10.58 1.26 -1.96
N VAL A 329 10.16 2.50 -1.70
CA VAL A 329 11.05 3.48 -1.05
C VAL A 329 11.32 3.11 0.41
N ASN A 330 10.30 2.78 1.19
CA ASN A 330 10.49 2.40 2.59
C ASN A 330 11.18 1.03 2.73
N GLU A 331 11.06 0.19 1.72
CA GLU A 331 11.45 -1.20 1.68
C GLU A 331 12.94 -1.33 1.38
N VAL A 332 13.41 -0.73 0.28
CA VAL A 332 14.76 -0.94 -0.28
C VAL A 332 15.56 0.35 -0.56
N VAL A 333 14.97 1.53 -0.37
CA VAL A 333 15.69 2.83 -0.52
C VAL A 333 16.09 3.40 0.83
N ILE A 334 15.15 3.54 1.76
CA ILE A 334 15.43 4.07 3.10
C ILE A 334 16.18 3.03 3.93
N GLY A 335 17.35 3.42 4.43
CA GLY A 335 18.17 2.57 5.28
C GLY A 335 17.48 2.25 6.62
N LEU A 336 17.73 1.04 7.14
CA LEU A 336 17.04 0.49 8.31
C LEU A 336 16.99 1.43 9.51
N LYS A 337 18.07 2.18 9.79
CA LYS A 337 18.16 3.11 10.93
C LYS A 337 17.17 4.28 10.86
N ASP A 338 16.69 4.63 9.67
CA ASP A 338 15.88 5.82 9.41
C ASP A 338 14.43 5.48 9.02
N LYS A 339 14.05 4.19 8.95
CA LYS A 339 12.70 3.79 8.51
C LYS A 339 11.58 4.28 9.42
N ASP A 340 11.77 4.23 10.75
CA ASP A 340 10.78 4.80 11.69
C ASP A 340 10.69 6.33 11.53
N LYS A 341 11.82 6.99 11.27
CA LYS A 341 11.87 8.43 11.00
C LYS A 341 11.15 8.78 9.69
N PHE A 342 11.34 7.99 8.63
CA PHE A 342 10.62 8.13 7.36
C PHE A 342 9.11 7.95 7.55
N ASN A 343 8.70 6.90 8.25
CA ASN A 343 7.29 6.66 8.57
C ASN A 343 6.64 7.79 9.37
N ALA A 344 7.40 8.53 10.18
CA ALA A 344 6.90 9.69 10.93
C ALA A 344 7.00 11.04 10.17
N SER A 345 7.70 11.07 9.03
CA SER A 345 7.99 12.29 8.26
C SER A 345 6.85 12.71 7.33
N ARG A 346 6.95 13.93 6.77
CA ARG A 346 6.07 14.42 5.70
C ARG A 346 6.88 14.61 4.41
N PRO A 347 6.26 14.46 3.21
CA PRO A 347 6.99 14.55 1.95
C PRO A 347 7.85 15.81 1.77
N LYS A 348 7.34 16.98 2.18
CA LYS A 348 8.10 18.24 2.16
C LYS A 348 9.43 18.22 2.93
N ASP A 349 9.59 17.29 3.89
CA ASP A 349 10.77 17.17 4.73
C ASP A 349 11.78 16.12 4.20
N ASP A 350 11.49 15.46 3.06
CA ASP A 350 12.28 14.31 2.60
C ASP A 350 13.70 14.68 2.20
N ALA A 351 13.86 15.77 1.45
CA ALA A 351 15.16 16.24 1.01
C ALA A 351 16.14 16.45 2.18
N ALA A 352 15.65 17.08 3.25
CA ALA A 352 16.46 17.40 4.42
C ALA A 352 16.85 16.17 5.26
N ASN A 353 16.04 15.10 5.18
CA ASN A 353 16.19 13.95 6.05
C ASN A 353 16.74 12.70 5.37
N PHE A 354 16.52 12.54 4.07
CA PHE A 354 16.68 11.27 3.34
C PHE A 354 17.30 11.40 1.94
N ALA A 355 17.73 12.60 1.52
CA ALA A 355 18.26 12.81 0.16
C ALA A 355 19.44 11.91 -0.19
N ASP A 356 20.28 11.52 0.77
CA ASP A 356 21.43 10.63 0.56
C ASP A 356 21.00 9.28 -0.03
N TYR A 357 19.84 8.74 0.39
CA TYR A 357 19.33 7.45 -0.11
C TYR A 357 18.97 7.47 -1.60
N VAL A 358 18.67 8.66 -2.15
CA VAL A 358 18.33 8.83 -3.57
C VAL A 358 19.51 9.34 -4.37
N THR A 359 20.30 10.26 -3.81
CA THR A 359 21.47 10.85 -4.47
C THR A 359 22.64 9.88 -4.55
N HIS A 360 22.77 8.98 -3.57
CA HIS A 360 23.83 7.97 -3.44
C HIS A 360 23.23 6.59 -3.07
N PRO A 361 22.41 6.00 -3.96
CA PRO A 361 21.64 4.79 -3.66
C PRO A 361 22.54 3.57 -3.46
N THR A 362 22.22 2.75 -2.46
CA THR A 362 22.96 1.50 -2.17
C THR A 362 22.53 0.33 -3.05
N LEU A 363 21.26 0.30 -3.50
CA LEU A 363 20.72 -0.83 -4.27
C LEU A 363 21.53 -1.14 -5.54
N PRO A 364 21.91 -0.16 -6.40
CA PRO A 364 22.72 -0.46 -7.59
C PRO A 364 24.09 -1.05 -7.25
N ALA A 365 24.72 -0.60 -6.17
CA ALA A 365 25.99 -1.16 -5.72
C ALA A 365 25.84 -2.62 -5.24
N LEU A 366 24.74 -2.95 -4.56
CA LEU A 366 24.44 -4.33 -4.17
C LEU A 366 24.21 -5.23 -5.39
N VAL A 367 23.44 -4.76 -6.38
CA VAL A 367 23.23 -5.48 -7.65
C VAL A 367 24.57 -5.74 -8.36
N GLN A 368 25.48 -4.77 -8.38
CA GLN A 368 26.82 -4.96 -8.92
C GLN A 368 27.61 -6.04 -8.18
N VAL A 369 27.58 -6.04 -6.84
CA VAL A 369 28.29 -7.03 -6.02
C VAL A 369 27.75 -8.43 -6.27
N LEU A 370 26.44 -8.58 -6.41
CA LEU A 370 25.78 -9.88 -6.55
C LEU A 370 25.88 -10.44 -7.98
N PHE A 371 25.82 -9.59 -9.00
CA PHE A 371 25.61 -10.01 -10.39
C PHE A 371 26.65 -9.50 -11.38
N GLY A 372 27.59 -8.66 -10.95
CA GLY A 372 28.60 -8.06 -11.85
C GLY A 372 28.06 -7.00 -12.80
N ALA A 373 26.76 -6.68 -12.75
CA ALA A 373 26.17 -5.59 -13.53
C ALA A 373 26.64 -4.24 -12.98
N GLN A 374 27.45 -3.52 -13.76
CA GLN A 374 28.09 -2.27 -13.32
C GLN A 374 27.05 -1.21 -12.92
N ALA A 375 27.16 -0.73 -11.68
CA ALA A 375 26.29 0.29 -11.13
C ALA A 375 26.53 1.66 -11.82
N PRO A 376 25.51 2.53 -11.87
CA PRO A 376 25.68 3.88 -12.37
C PRO A 376 26.68 4.70 -11.56
N THR A 377 27.35 5.63 -12.25
CA THR A 377 28.47 6.45 -11.73
C THR A 377 28.16 7.95 -11.70
N ASN A 378 26.99 8.36 -12.18
CA ASN A 378 26.53 9.75 -12.14
C ASN A 378 26.10 10.14 -10.72
N PHE A 379 27.04 10.54 -9.86
CA PHE A 379 26.73 11.05 -8.52
C PHE A 379 26.80 12.59 -8.46
N PRO A 380 25.84 13.27 -7.80
CA PRO A 380 24.59 12.72 -7.26
C PRO A 380 23.66 12.20 -8.38
N ARG A 381 22.87 11.16 -8.10
CA ARG A 381 21.94 10.52 -9.06
C ARG A 381 20.74 11.41 -9.41
N THR A 382 20.96 12.43 -10.23
CA THR A 382 19.93 13.39 -10.68
C THR A 382 18.77 12.75 -11.44
N ASP A 383 19.02 11.62 -12.10
CA ASP A 383 17.99 10.82 -12.77
C ASP A 383 17.01 10.21 -11.77
N LEU A 384 17.50 9.70 -10.64
CA LEU A 384 16.64 9.20 -9.56
C LEU A 384 15.92 10.31 -8.83
N MET A 385 16.59 11.44 -8.57
CA MET A 385 15.92 12.62 -8.03
C MET A 385 14.78 13.07 -8.94
N THR A 386 14.99 13.02 -10.25
CA THR A 386 13.96 13.38 -11.23
C THR A 386 12.78 12.40 -11.17
N ALA A 387 13.05 11.10 -11.23
CA ALA A 387 12.04 10.06 -11.27
C ALA A 387 11.22 9.96 -9.96
N PHE A 388 11.89 10.01 -8.81
CA PHE A 388 11.27 9.74 -7.50
C PHE A 388 10.86 11.00 -6.74
N LEU A 389 11.56 12.13 -6.90
CA LEU A 389 11.39 13.30 -6.02
C LEU A 389 10.75 14.51 -6.68
N THR A 390 10.70 14.60 -8.01
CA THR A 390 10.05 15.73 -8.72
C THR A 390 9.04 15.32 -9.77
N GLY A 391 9.12 14.09 -10.28
CA GLY A 391 8.45 13.68 -11.50
C GLY A 391 9.24 13.98 -12.77
N LEU A 392 8.97 13.17 -13.80
CA LEU A 392 9.55 13.28 -15.14
C LEU A 392 8.93 14.48 -15.88
N PRO A 393 9.73 15.29 -16.60
CA PRO A 393 9.19 16.39 -17.39
C PRO A 393 8.16 15.86 -18.39
N THR A 394 7.08 16.62 -18.63
CA THR A 394 5.98 16.29 -19.56
C THR A 394 5.10 15.09 -19.20
N VAL A 395 5.51 14.28 -18.22
CA VAL A 395 4.74 13.11 -17.76
C VAL A 395 3.94 13.48 -16.52
N ASN A 396 4.62 13.65 -15.38
CA ASN A 396 3.99 13.76 -14.06
C ASN A 396 4.68 14.79 -13.14
N ARG A 397 5.41 15.75 -13.70
CA ARG A 397 6.00 16.85 -12.94
C ARG A 397 5.00 18.00 -12.76
N PRO A 398 4.73 18.45 -11.53
CA PRO A 398 3.95 19.66 -11.26
C PRO A 398 4.53 20.91 -11.94
N GLY A 399 3.69 21.81 -12.42
CA GLY A 399 4.08 22.97 -13.23
C GLY A 399 4.92 24.00 -12.49
N ASN A 400 4.80 24.09 -11.16
CA ASN A 400 5.66 24.94 -10.34
C ASN A 400 7.13 24.45 -10.31
N ILE A 401 7.38 23.14 -10.51
CA ILE A 401 8.73 22.59 -10.49
C ILE A 401 9.37 22.76 -11.88
N THR A 402 10.23 23.77 -12.02
CA THR A 402 10.88 24.10 -13.30
C THR A 402 12.21 23.39 -13.51
N ALA A 403 12.86 22.94 -12.43
CA ALA A 403 14.10 22.16 -12.45
C ALA A 403 14.27 21.40 -11.11
N LEU A 404 15.24 20.49 -11.04
CA LEU A 404 15.58 19.82 -9.78
C LEU A 404 15.90 20.86 -8.69
N GLY A 405 15.18 20.79 -7.57
CA GLY A 405 15.32 21.70 -6.44
C GLY A 405 14.85 23.15 -6.71
N THR A 406 14.17 23.41 -7.83
CA THR A 406 13.66 24.76 -8.17
C THR A 406 12.14 24.73 -8.31
N GLY A 407 11.47 25.62 -7.58
CA GLY A 407 10.02 25.83 -7.68
C GLY A 407 9.15 24.90 -6.83
N GLY A 408 9.74 23.88 -6.21
CA GLY A 408 9.12 23.02 -5.20
C GLY A 408 10.17 22.15 -4.48
N PRO A 409 9.82 21.51 -3.35
CA PRO A 409 10.73 20.62 -2.63
C PRO A 409 10.95 19.31 -3.40
N LEU A 410 12.07 18.64 -3.09
CA LEU A 410 12.31 17.26 -3.52
C LEU A 410 11.60 16.34 -2.54
N ALA A 411 10.56 15.67 -3.01
CA ALA A 411 9.64 14.94 -2.14
C ALA A 411 9.19 13.61 -2.76
N GLU A 412 9.24 12.57 -1.95
CA GLU A 412 8.79 11.23 -2.27
C GLU A 412 7.25 11.19 -2.18
N MET A 413 6.59 10.92 -3.30
CA MET A 413 5.16 10.64 -3.39
C MET A 413 4.82 10.12 -4.80
N LEU A 414 3.71 9.38 -4.95
CA LEU A 414 3.16 9.12 -6.28
C LEU A 414 2.69 10.45 -6.89
N ARG A 415 2.93 10.64 -8.18
CA ARG A 415 2.47 11.82 -8.93
C ARG A 415 1.66 11.39 -10.13
N LEU A 416 0.43 11.87 -10.23
CA LEU A 416 -0.50 11.58 -11.31
C LEU A 416 -0.85 12.86 -12.07
N ASN A 417 -0.54 12.88 -13.36
CA ASN A 417 -1.08 13.84 -14.31
C ASN A 417 -2.48 13.41 -14.74
N THR A 418 -3.48 14.09 -14.21
CA THR A 418 -4.89 13.83 -14.49
C THR A 418 -5.31 14.33 -15.89
N GLY A 419 -4.44 15.03 -16.60
CA GLY A 419 -4.64 15.45 -17.99
C GLY A 419 -4.34 14.36 -19.01
N ILE A 420 -3.63 13.29 -18.62
CA ILE A 420 -3.37 12.14 -19.48
C ILE A 420 -4.56 11.19 -19.42
N ALA A 421 -5.17 10.90 -20.57
CA ALA A 421 -6.31 9.98 -20.65
C ALA A 421 -5.94 8.59 -20.12
N ALA A 422 -6.87 7.97 -19.38
CA ALA A 422 -6.66 6.62 -18.88
C ALA A 422 -6.58 5.61 -20.04
N THR A 423 -5.56 4.76 -20.03
CA THR A 423 -5.45 3.63 -20.96
C THR A 423 -6.42 2.52 -20.54
N PRO A 424 -7.33 2.06 -21.41
CA PRO A 424 -8.24 0.96 -21.10
C PRO A 424 -7.49 -0.32 -20.73
N ALA A 425 -8.02 -1.12 -19.80
CA ALA A 425 -7.34 -2.30 -19.25
C ALA A 425 -6.76 -3.26 -20.31
N SER A 426 -7.46 -3.46 -21.43
CA SER A 426 -7.02 -4.34 -22.52
C SER A 426 -5.81 -3.82 -23.31
N ALA A 427 -5.47 -2.54 -23.16
CA ALA A 427 -4.38 -1.87 -23.86
C ALA A 427 -3.26 -1.39 -22.93
N GLN A 428 -3.39 -1.62 -21.61
CA GLN A 428 -2.35 -1.23 -20.65
C GLN A 428 -1.10 -2.08 -20.85
N ASN A 429 0.06 -1.43 -20.76
CA ASN A 429 1.35 -2.11 -20.69
C ASN A 429 1.85 -2.07 -19.25
N SER A 430 2.25 -3.23 -18.70
CA SER A 430 2.75 -3.33 -17.31
C SER A 430 4.01 -2.49 -17.05
N LEU A 431 4.83 -2.23 -18.07
CA LEU A 431 6.01 -1.36 -17.94
C LEU A 431 5.66 0.13 -18.05
N GLY A 432 4.40 0.49 -18.29
CA GLY A 432 3.93 1.87 -18.29
C GLY A 432 4.65 2.76 -19.30
N VAL A 433 5.14 3.92 -18.82
CA VAL A 433 5.67 4.99 -19.68
C VAL A 433 6.84 4.52 -20.55
N VAL A 434 7.72 3.66 -20.03
CA VAL A 434 8.89 3.19 -20.79
C VAL A 434 8.52 2.29 -21.97
N ALA A 435 7.31 1.73 -21.96
CA ALA A 435 6.76 0.93 -23.06
C ALA A 435 5.72 1.70 -23.91
N GLY A 436 5.66 3.03 -23.79
CA GLY A 436 4.79 3.89 -24.58
C GLY A 436 3.38 4.09 -24.00
N ASP A 437 3.09 3.54 -22.82
CA ASP A 437 1.81 3.75 -22.13
C ASP A 437 1.92 4.93 -21.15
N ALA A 438 1.61 6.14 -21.64
CA ALA A 438 1.74 7.38 -20.86
C ALA A 438 0.86 7.45 -19.60
N ALA A 439 -0.16 6.59 -19.49
CA ALA A 439 -1.04 6.53 -18.32
C ALA A 439 -0.57 5.50 -17.26
N GLY A 440 0.51 4.77 -17.53
CA GLY A 440 1.13 3.85 -16.58
C GLY A 440 2.21 4.50 -15.73
N PHE A 441 2.74 3.73 -14.79
CA PHE A 441 3.83 4.16 -13.92
C PHE A 441 5.01 4.76 -14.72
N PRO A 442 5.60 5.89 -14.28
CA PRO A 442 5.35 6.60 -13.02
C PRO A 442 4.24 7.65 -13.05
N ASN A 443 3.42 7.74 -14.11
CA ASN A 443 2.25 8.62 -14.11
C ASN A 443 1.11 8.05 -13.25
N GLY A 444 1.24 8.24 -11.94
CA GLY A 444 0.51 7.47 -10.95
C GLY A 444 1.01 6.02 -10.90
N ARG A 445 0.14 5.12 -10.45
CA ARG A 445 0.39 3.68 -10.37
C ARG A 445 -0.92 2.93 -10.45
N ARG A 446 -1.05 2.04 -11.44
CA ARG A 446 -2.18 1.12 -11.62
C ARG A 446 -1.86 -0.24 -11.01
N LEU A 447 -2.88 -1.08 -10.80
CA LEU A 447 -2.70 -2.43 -10.25
C LEU A 447 -1.81 -3.31 -11.12
N GLY A 448 -1.92 -3.19 -12.45
CA GLY A 448 -1.14 -3.97 -13.40
C GLY A 448 0.20 -3.38 -13.80
N ASP A 449 0.64 -2.28 -13.17
CA ASP A 449 1.96 -1.73 -13.42
C ASP A 449 3.01 -2.53 -12.65
N ASP A 450 4.04 -3.00 -13.35
CA ASP A 450 5.19 -3.70 -12.79
C ASP A 450 6.21 -2.70 -12.24
N VAL A 451 5.90 -2.22 -11.05
CA VAL A 451 6.69 -1.18 -10.39
C VAL A 451 8.04 -1.70 -9.89
N VAL A 452 8.19 -3.01 -9.67
CA VAL A 452 9.45 -3.59 -9.20
C VAL A 452 10.47 -3.57 -10.33
N ASP A 453 10.10 -4.08 -11.49
CA ASP A 453 10.98 -4.12 -12.66
C ASP A 453 11.32 -2.69 -13.13
N VAL A 454 10.33 -1.81 -13.23
CA VAL A 454 10.56 -0.43 -13.67
C VAL A 454 11.48 0.30 -12.68
N SER A 455 11.24 0.19 -11.37
CA SER A 455 12.07 0.87 -10.37
C SER A 455 13.50 0.33 -10.33
N LEU A 456 13.68 -0.99 -10.46
CA LEU A 456 15.01 -1.61 -10.50
C LEU A 456 15.80 -1.18 -11.73
N ARG A 457 15.16 -1.16 -12.91
CA ARG A 457 15.79 -0.66 -14.15
C ARG A 457 16.20 0.80 -14.03
N VAL A 458 15.32 1.65 -13.48
CA VAL A 458 15.63 3.06 -13.24
C VAL A 458 16.78 3.21 -12.23
N ALA A 459 16.78 2.46 -11.14
CA ALA A 459 17.88 2.43 -10.16
C ALA A 459 19.21 2.04 -10.82
N MET A 460 19.21 1.08 -11.75
CA MET A 460 20.36 0.65 -12.55
C MET A 460 20.69 1.57 -13.75
N GLY A 461 19.98 2.69 -13.90
CA GLY A 461 20.34 3.77 -14.83
C GLY A 461 19.64 3.71 -16.19
N ALA A 462 18.46 3.07 -16.29
CA ALA A 462 17.68 3.04 -17.52
C ALA A 462 17.38 4.43 -18.09
N LEU A 463 17.16 5.45 -17.25
CA LEU A 463 16.95 6.82 -17.71
C LEU A 463 18.20 7.41 -18.39
N CYS A 464 19.40 7.05 -17.94
CA CYS A 464 20.66 7.48 -18.56
C CYS A 464 20.84 6.87 -19.95
N THR A 465 20.33 5.65 -20.17
CA THR A 465 20.26 5.04 -21.50
C THR A 465 19.23 5.75 -22.38
N LEU A 466 17.99 5.89 -21.88
CA LEU A 466 16.85 6.40 -22.63
C LEU A 466 17.01 7.88 -23.04
N THR A 467 17.66 8.69 -22.21
CA THR A 467 17.91 10.11 -22.49
C THR A 467 18.93 10.32 -23.61
N GLY A 468 19.75 9.31 -23.92
CA GLY A 468 20.77 9.37 -24.96
C GLY A 468 21.94 10.30 -24.63
N ALA A 469 22.89 10.41 -25.57
CA ALA A 469 24.14 11.15 -25.35
C ALA A 469 23.96 12.67 -25.17
N THR A 470 22.81 13.22 -25.60
CA THR A 470 22.50 14.65 -25.53
C THR A 470 21.63 15.03 -24.34
N ASP A 471 21.35 14.08 -23.44
CA ASP A 471 20.41 14.23 -22.32
C ASP A 471 19.04 14.83 -22.73
N ALA A 472 18.39 14.20 -23.71
CA ALA A 472 17.14 14.69 -24.29
C ALA A 472 15.99 14.79 -23.28
N LEU A 473 15.99 13.93 -22.25
CA LEU A 473 15.00 13.92 -21.16
C LEU A 473 15.38 14.86 -20.00
N LYS A 474 16.57 15.50 -20.06
CA LYS A 474 17.08 16.43 -19.03
C LYS A 474 17.13 15.79 -17.63
N VAL A 475 17.63 14.56 -17.55
CA VAL A 475 17.78 13.78 -16.31
C VAL A 475 19.18 13.88 -15.73
N GLY A 476 20.12 14.54 -16.42
CA GLY A 476 21.45 14.88 -15.90
C GLY A 476 22.47 13.75 -15.98
N CYS A 477 22.24 12.75 -16.84
CA CYS A 477 23.20 11.67 -17.11
C CYS A 477 23.16 11.24 -18.58
N LYS A 478 24.11 10.40 -18.97
CA LYS A 478 24.27 9.84 -20.32
C LYS A 478 24.51 8.32 -20.25
N PRO A 479 24.37 7.58 -21.37
CA PRO A 479 24.52 6.12 -21.35
C PRO A 479 25.85 5.63 -20.77
N ALA A 480 26.94 6.39 -20.98
CA ALA A 480 28.26 6.05 -20.46
C ALA A 480 28.34 6.07 -18.92
N ASP A 481 27.44 6.77 -18.25
CA ASP A 481 27.42 6.84 -16.79
C ASP A 481 26.75 5.61 -16.16
N ALA A 482 25.97 4.84 -16.94
CA ALA A 482 25.24 3.65 -16.49
C ALA A 482 25.46 2.47 -17.46
N PRO A 483 26.60 1.75 -17.37
CA PRO A 483 26.95 0.70 -18.34
C PRO A 483 25.94 -0.46 -18.39
N ALA A 484 25.28 -0.77 -17.27
CA ALA A 484 24.21 -1.76 -17.19
C ALA A 484 22.81 -1.17 -17.41
N GLY A 485 22.68 0.11 -17.77
CA GLY A 485 21.40 0.80 -17.88
C GLY A 485 20.49 0.30 -19.01
N ALA A 486 20.99 -0.53 -19.93
CA ALA A 486 20.18 -1.17 -20.97
C ALA A 486 19.71 -2.59 -20.58
N VAL A 487 20.14 -3.11 -19.43
CA VAL A 487 19.76 -4.44 -18.96
C VAL A 487 18.30 -4.44 -18.53
N GLU A 488 17.55 -5.42 -19.03
CA GLU A 488 16.14 -5.63 -18.71
C GLU A 488 16.01 -6.38 -17.38
N PHE A 489 16.30 -5.67 -16.28
CA PHE A 489 16.16 -6.26 -14.95
C PHE A 489 14.71 -6.65 -14.66
N VAL A 490 14.52 -7.83 -14.06
CA VAL A 490 13.24 -8.38 -13.66
C VAL A 490 13.32 -9.04 -12.27
N ASP A 491 12.25 -9.01 -11.49
CA ASP A 491 12.13 -9.79 -10.24
C ASP A 491 11.45 -11.17 -10.44
N GLY A 492 10.91 -11.39 -11.64
CA GLY A 492 10.24 -12.61 -12.08
C GLY A 492 8.77 -12.71 -11.67
N ALA A 493 8.22 -11.71 -10.98
CA ALA A 493 6.81 -11.60 -10.65
C ALA A 493 6.18 -10.42 -11.42
N ARG A 494 5.34 -10.73 -12.40
CA ARG A 494 4.66 -9.71 -13.20
C ARG A 494 3.18 -10.03 -13.36
N THR A 495 2.37 -9.01 -13.13
CA THR A 495 0.94 -8.99 -13.44
C THR A 495 0.65 -8.03 -14.58
N LYS A 496 -0.55 -8.14 -15.13
CA LYS A 496 -1.10 -7.25 -16.16
C LYS A 496 -2.48 -6.77 -15.75
N ALA A 497 -2.95 -5.69 -16.36
CA ALA A 497 -4.25 -5.11 -16.04
C ALA A 497 -5.43 -6.08 -16.18
N THR A 498 -5.33 -7.09 -17.06
CA THR A 498 -6.35 -8.13 -17.27
C THR A 498 -6.37 -9.22 -16.19
N ASP A 499 -5.42 -9.21 -15.26
CA ASP A 499 -5.44 -10.08 -14.08
C ASP A 499 -6.33 -9.52 -12.96
N TYR A 500 -6.80 -8.28 -13.10
CA TYR A 500 -7.62 -7.57 -12.12
C TYR A 500 -9.02 -7.24 -12.66
N LYS A 501 -9.90 -6.72 -11.79
CA LYS A 501 -11.20 -6.22 -12.23
C LYS A 501 -11.05 -4.92 -13.00
N THR A 502 -11.96 -4.72 -13.96
CA THR A 502 -11.98 -3.53 -14.82
C THR A 502 -12.91 -2.42 -14.34
N ALA A 503 -13.56 -2.63 -13.18
CA ALA A 503 -14.47 -1.70 -12.55
C ALA A 503 -14.17 -1.57 -11.05
N PHE A 504 -14.52 -0.43 -10.46
CA PHE A 504 -14.32 -0.14 -9.05
C PHE A 504 -14.88 -1.26 -8.15
N PRO A 505 -14.12 -1.76 -7.15
CA PRO A 505 -12.86 -1.21 -6.62
C PRO A 505 -11.58 -1.71 -7.30
N TYR A 506 -11.67 -2.32 -8.50
CA TYR A 506 -10.58 -2.83 -9.35
C TYR A 506 -9.79 -4.02 -8.80
N VAL A 507 -9.60 -4.10 -7.47
CA VAL A 507 -8.89 -5.23 -6.83
C VAL A 507 -9.75 -6.50 -6.83
N ASN A 508 -9.10 -7.65 -7.00
CA ASN A 508 -9.76 -8.95 -7.03
C ASN A 508 -10.45 -9.31 -5.71
N THR A 509 -11.47 -10.16 -5.85
CA THR A 509 -12.14 -10.80 -4.71
C THR A 509 -11.10 -11.51 -3.84
N PRO A 510 -11.14 -11.37 -2.50
CA PRO A 510 -10.18 -12.02 -1.63
C PRO A 510 -10.24 -13.55 -1.73
N LEU A 511 -9.17 -14.19 -1.28
CA LEU A 511 -9.11 -15.63 -1.09
C LEU A 511 -9.97 -16.04 0.13
N PRO A 512 -10.72 -17.16 0.07
CA PRO A 512 -11.54 -17.62 1.18
C PRO A 512 -10.69 -18.22 2.30
N GLY A 513 -11.09 -18.00 3.55
CA GLY A 513 -10.46 -18.63 4.72
C GLY A 513 -10.69 -20.13 4.84
N ALA A 514 -11.72 -20.66 4.19
CA ALA A 514 -11.95 -22.08 4.04
C ALA A 514 -12.79 -22.35 2.78
N LYS A 515 -12.49 -23.45 2.08
CA LYS A 515 -13.33 -23.98 0.99
C LYS A 515 -14.30 -25.03 1.53
N ASN A 516 -15.44 -25.23 0.87
CA ASN A 516 -16.33 -26.33 1.20
C ASN A 516 -15.68 -27.68 0.86
N PHE A 517 -15.92 -28.69 1.69
CA PHE A 517 -15.45 -30.07 1.47
C PHE A 517 -16.43 -30.88 0.62
#